data_AF-A0A3N9UQR0-F1
#
_entry.id   AF-A0A3N9UQR0-F1
#
_cell.length_a   1.000
_cell.length_b   1.000
_cell.length_c   1.000
_cell.angle_alpha   90.00
_cell.angle_beta   90.00
_cell.angle_gamma   90.00
#
_symmetry.space_group_name_H-M   'P 1'
#
loop_
_entity.id
_entity.type
_entity.pdbx_description
1 polymer ?
#
loop_
_entity_poly.entity_id
_entity_poly.type
_entity_poly.pdbx_seq_one_letter_code
_entity_poly.pdbx_strand_id
1 'polypeptide(L)'
;MEDKIIIPITKMGMGFGTGIGHGSDDASKGGVAGGAGGGVGVFPVAVVIVFKGVSGSDGVRVIPLSAPSPLAEPITNIAHLFMDKLMGKKEGREKKPGHIATIDVE
;
A
#
# COMPACT_ATOMS: atom_id res chain seq x y z
N MET A 1 19.71 15.58 -31.79
CA MET A 1 18.78 15.10 -30.73
C MET A 1 17.73 16.17 -30.57
N GLU A 2 16.45 15.83 -30.73
CA GLU A 2 15.36 16.80 -30.52
C GLU A 2 15.24 17.13 -29.03
N ASP A 3 15.23 18.42 -28.73
CA ASP A 3 15.18 18.95 -27.37
C ASP A 3 13.75 18.80 -26.82
N LYS A 4 13.58 18.00 -25.76
CA LYS A 4 12.27 17.62 -25.20
C LYS A 4 12.26 17.85 -23.69
N ILE A 5 11.10 18.27 -23.16
CA ILE A 5 10.82 18.37 -21.73
C ILE A 5 9.93 17.20 -21.36
N ILE A 6 10.26 16.50 -20.28
CA ILE A 6 9.50 15.37 -19.75
C ILE A 6 8.98 15.75 -18.37
N ILE A 7 7.66 15.72 -18.21
CA ILE A 7 6.98 16.08 -16.97
C ILE A 7 6.26 14.83 -16.43
N PRO A 8 6.76 14.24 -15.33
CA PRO A 8 6.08 13.13 -14.68
C PRO A 8 4.87 13.64 -13.91
N ILE A 9 3.72 13.01 -14.10
CA ILE A 9 2.48 13.27 -13.35
C ILE A 9 2.22 12.10 -12.43
N THR A 10 2.17 12.37 -11.13
CA THR A 10 2.06 11.35 -10.07
C THR A 10 0.94 11.72 -9.10
N LYS A 11 0.11 10.74 -8.73
CA LYS A 11 -0.88 10.83 -7.65
C LYS A 11 -0.27 10.29 -6.37
N MET A 12 -0.42 11.00 -5.26
CA MET A 12 -0.04 10.51 -3.94
C MET A 12 -1.29 10.33 -3.08
N GLY A 13 -1.24 9.41 -2.13
CA GLY A 13 -2.32 9.18 -1.18
C GLY A 13 -1.79 8.61 0.12
N MET A 14 -2.54 8.80 1.19
CA MET A 14 -2.24 8.23 2.50
C MET A 14 -3.53 7.66 3.11
N GLY A 15 -3.38 6.68 3.99
CA GLY A 15 -4.50 6.05 4.67
C GLY A 15 -4.09 5.50 6.02
N PHE A 16 -5.05 5.46 6.95
CA PHE A 16 -4.87 4.93 8.30
C PHE A 16 -6.06 4.05 8.63
N GLY A 17 -5.83 3.03 9.45
CA GLY A 17 -6.86 2.11 9.88
C GLY A 17 -6.57 1.58 11.28
N THR A 18 -7.64 1.25 11.99
CA THR A 18 -7.60 0.56 13.28
C THR A 18 -8.56 -0.62 13.23
N GLY A 19 -8.28 -1.64 14.02
CA GLY A 19 -9.11 -2.84 14.14
C GLY A 19 -9.05 -3.39 15.55
N ILE A 20 -10.19 -3.86 16.04
CA ILE A 20 -10.34 -4.51 17.33
C ILE A 20 -10.92 -5.92 17.12
N GLY A 21 -10.32 -6.91 17.76
CA GLY A 21 -10.75 -8.29 17.79
C GLY A 21 -11.09 -8.72 19.21
N HIS A 22 -12.19 -9.43 19.34
CA HIS A 22 -12.60 -10.05 20.61
C HIS A 22 -12.50 -11.57 20.46
N GLY A 23 -11.84 -12.22 21.40
CA GLY A 23 -11.80 -13.67 21.51
C GLY A 23 -12.77 -14.14 22.59
N SER A 24 -13.75 -14.96 22.22
CA SER A 24 -14.60 -15.69 23.15
C SER A 24 -14.05 -17.11 23.28
N ASP A 25 -13.32 -17.37 24.35
CA ASP A 25 -12.90 -18.73 24.70
C ASP A 25 -13.57 -19.09 26.02
N ASP A 26 -14.27 -20.23 26.09
CA ASP A 26 -15.09 -20.59 27.27
C ASP A 26 -14.22 -21.01 28.47
N ALA A 27 -12.96 -21.37 28.22
CA ALA A 27 -12.01 -21.83 29.25
C ALA A 27 -11.13 -20.72 29.85
N SER A 28 -11.08 -19.53 29.24
CA SER A 28 -10.27 -18.39 29.69
C SER A 28 -11.08 -17.11 29.55
N LYS A 29 -11.02 -16.18 30.51
CA LYS A 29 -11.70 -14.87 30.38
C LYS A 29 -11.32 -14.26 29.02
N GLY A 30 -12.31 -14.11 28.13
CA GLY A 30 -12.11 -13.71 26.74
C GLY A 30 -11.18 -12.50 26.59
N GLY A 31 -10.36 -12.52 25.53
CA GLY A 31 -9.35 -11.50 25.27
C GLY A 31 -9.83 -10.42 24.30
N VAL A 32 -9.36 -9.19 24.49
CA VAL A 32 -9.51 -8.11 23.51
C VAL A 32 -8.14 -7.73 22.98
N ALA A 33 -7.99 -7.67 21.67
CA ALA A 33 -6.76 -7.24 21.01
C ALA A 33 -7.10 -6.16 19.97
N GLY A 34 -6.33 -5.08 19.98
CA GLY A 34 -6.44 -4.01 19.00
C GLY A 34 -5.16 -3.84 18.20
N GLY A 35 -5.27 -3.26 17.01
CA GLY A 35 -4.14 -2.88 16.19
C GLY A 35 -4.47 -1.68 15.32
N ALA A 36 -3.47 -0.85 15.04
CA ALA A 36 -3.58 0.27 14.12
C ALA A 36 -2.43 0.25 13.12
N GLY A 37 -2.63 0.88 11.97
CA GLY A 37 -1.63 0.99 10.92
C GLY A 37 -1.94 2.14 9.98
N GLY A 38 -0.90 2.60 9.29
CA GLY A 38 -1.02 3.60 8.24
C GLY A 38 -0.13 3.27 7.06
N GLY A 39 -0.40 3.90 5.93
CA GLY A 39 0.36 3.74 4.70
C GLY A 39 0.30 4.97 3.82
N VAL A 40 1.32 5.12 2.97
CA VAL A 40 1.42 6.14 1.93
C VAL A 40 1.63 5.43 0.60
N GLY A 41 1.00 5.92 -0.46
CA GLY A 41 1.12 5.39 -1.81
C GLY A 41 1.45 6.49 -2.80
N VAL A 42 2.36 6.19 -3.72
CA VAL A 42 2.77 7.05 -4.83
C VAL A 42 2.46 6.30 -6.12
N PHE A 43 1.65 6.91 -6.99
CA PHE A 43 1.07 6.27 -8.17
C PHE A 43 1.39 7.10 -9.41
N PRO A 44 2.29 6.66 -10.30
CA PRO A 44 2.54 7.37 -11.54
C PRO A 44 1.29 7.29 -12.44
N VAL A 45 0.83 8.42 -12.95
CA VAL A 45 -0.43 8.54 -13.72
C VAL A 45 -0.16 8.76 -15.20
N ALA A 46 0.79 9.64 -15.51
CA ALA A 46 1.10 9.98 -16.89
C ALA A 46 2.49 10.59 -17.02
N VAL A 47 2.99 10.63 -18.25
CA VAL A 47 4.14 11.43 -18.64
C VAL A 47 3.67 12.42 -19.70
N VAL A 48 3.92 13.71 -19.48
CA VAL A 48 3.71 14.74 -20.48
C VAL A 48 5.05 15.05 -21.15
N ILE A 49 5.09 14.96 -22.47
CA ILE A 49 6.27 15.29 -23.27
C ILE A 49 5.97 16.57 -24.03
N VAL A 50 6.83 17.58 -23.87
CA VAL A 50 6.77 18.83 -24.63
C VAL A 50 7.95 18.90 -25.59
N PHE A 51 7.66 19.03 -26.88
CA PHE A 51 8.63 19.11 -27.97
C PHE A 51 8.93 20.59 -28.26
N LYS A 52 10.13 21.08 -27.90
CA LYS A 52 10.46 22.51 -27.96
C LYS A 52 10.45 23.12 -29.38
N GLY A 53 10.43 22.29 -30.43
CA GLY A 53 10.40 22.73 -31.83
C GLY A 53 9.01 22.71 -32.48
N VAL A 54 7.97 22.28 -31.77
CA VAL A 54 6.60 22.18 -32.30
C VAL A 54 5.71 23.17 -31.56
N SER A 55 5.16 24.13 -32.29
CA SER A 55 4.30 25.17 -31.70
C SER A 55 2.87 24.69 -31.51
N GLY A 56 2.21 25.19 -30.47
CA GLY A 56 0.81 24.87 -30.18
C GLY A 56 0.63 23.51 -29.50
N SER A 57 -0.61 23.02 -29.51
CA SER A 57 -1.00 21.77 -28.84
C SER A 57 -0.30 20.54 -29.40
N ASP A 58 0.10 20.56 -30.67
CA ASP A 58 0.75 19.43 -31.34
C ASP A 58 2.16 19.16 -30.78
N GLY A 59 2.75 20.15 -30.11
CA GLY A 59 4.01 20.00 -29.37
C GLY A 59 3.86 19.38 -28.00
N VAL A 60 2.65 19.03 -27.57
CA VAL A 60 2.38 18.42 -26.26
C VAL A 60 1.76 17.04 -26.44
N ARG A 61 2.43 16.02 -25.89
CA ARG A 61 1.92 14.64 -25.90
C ARG A 61 1.78 14.13 -24.47
N VAL A 62 0.57 13.72 -24.12
CA VAL A 62 0.29 13.05 -22.85
C VAL A 62 0.31 11.55 -23.08
N ILE A 63 1.17 10.84 -22.36
CA ILE A 63 1.23 9.38 -22.35
C ILE A 63 0.65 8.93 -21.01
N PRO A 64 -0.60 8.43 -20.97
CA PRO A 64 -1.13 7.83 -19.76
C PRO A 64 -0.30 6.58 -19.44
N LEU A 65 0.16 6.50 -18.21
CA LEU A 65 0.72 5.27 -17.68
C LEU A 65 -0.50 4.48 -17.23
N SER A 66 -0.91 3.47 -18.01
CA SER A 66 -1.95 2.54 -17.57
C SER A 66 -1.53 2.03 -16.20
N ALA A 67 -2.20 2.50 -15.15
CA ALA A 67 -1.97 1.97 -13.83
C ALA A 67 -2.23 0.47 -13.95
N PRO A 68 -1.28 -0.42 -13.56
CA PRO A 68 -1.61 -1.82 -13.41
C PRO A 68 -2.79 -1.84 -12.44
N SER A 69 -4.00 -2.14 -12.93
CA SER A 69 -5.22 -2.01 -12.14
C SER A 69 -5.17 -3.09 -11.06
N PRO A 70 -4.87 -2.75 -9.80
CA PRO A 70 -4.80 -3.74 -8.73
C PRO A 70 -6.21 -4.20 -8.35
N LEU A 71 -7.23 -3.47 -8.79
CA LEU A 71 -8.65 -3.79 -8.59
C LEU A 71 -9.23 -4.63 -9.73
N ALA A 72 -8.55 -4.72 -10.88
CA ALA A 72 -8.90 -5.65 -11.94
C ALA A 72 -8.29 -7.04 -11.70
N GLU A 73 -7.32 -7.13 -10.80
CA GLU A 73 -6.88 -8.43 -10.29
C GLU A 73 -8.04 -9.04 -9.47
N PRO A 74 -8.42 -10.30 -9.76
CA PRO A 74 -9.42 -10.99 -8.98
C PRO A 74 -9.05 -10.92 -7.49
N ILE A 75 -9.99 -10.51 -6.64
CA ILE A 75 -9.81 -10.44 -5.17
C ILE A 75 -9.25 -11.77 -4.62
N THR A 76 -9.57 -12.88 -5.27
CA THR A 76 -9.00 -14.21 -5.02
C THR A 76 -7.48 -14.26 -5.12
N ASN A 77 -6.86 -13.65 -6.14
CA ASN A 77 -5.41 -13.65 -6.32
C ASN A 77 -4.71 -12.84 -5.23
N ILE A 78 -5.29 -11.69 -4.86
CA ILE A 78 -4.80 -10.86 -3.75
C ILE A 78 -4.87 -11.67 -2.44
N ALA A 79 -6.01 -12.31 -2.16
CA ALA A 79 -6.17 -13.13 -0.96
C ALA A 79 -5.11 -14.25 -0.86
N HIS A 80 -4.82 -14.94 -1.96
CA HIS A 80 -3.77 -15.98 -1.98
C HIS A 80 -2.37 -15.41 -1.69
N LEU A 81 -1.97 -14.30 -2.34
CA LEU A 81 -0.68 -13.66 -2.11
C LEU A 81 -0.51 -13.17 -0.66
N PHE A 82 -1.59 -12.66 -0.05
CA PHE A 82 -1.58 -12.27 1.36
C PHE A 82 -1.50 -13.49 2.29
N MET A 83 -2.23 -14.57 2.00
CA MET A 83 -2.17 -15.81 2.78
C MET A 83 -0.78 -16.45 2.71
N ASP A 84 -0.17 -16.55 1.53
CA ASP A 84 1.16 -17.12 1.36
C ASP A 84 2.22 -16.30 2.12
N LYS A 85 2.10 -14.97 2.12
CA LYS A 85 3.02 -14.08 2.86
C LYS A 85 2.80 -14.13 4.37
N LEU A 86 1.58 -14.37 4.83
CA LEU A 86 1.25 -14.53 6.25
C LEU A 86 1.64 -15.91 6.79
N MET A 87 1.43 -16.97 5.98
CA MET A 87 1.72 -18.36 6.36
C MET A 87 3.21 -18.68 6.21
N GLY A 88 3.91 -18.12 5.21
CA GLY A 88 5.33 -18.32 4.99
C GLY A 88 6.26 -17.77 6.10
N LYS A 89 5.72 -17.04 7.08
CA LYS A 89 6.47 -16.51 8.24
C LYS A 89 6.19 -17.28 9.55
N LYS A 90 5.46 -18.39 9.51
CA LYS A 90 5.05 -19.15 10.72
C LYS A 90 5.87 -20.39 11.02
N GLU A 91 6.88 -20.72 10.23
CA GLU A 91 7.87 -21.74 10.62
C GLU A 91 9.09 -21.07 11.26
N GLY A 92 9.16 -21.14 12.60
CA GLY A 92 10.39 -20.93 13.35
C GLY A 92 10.49 -19.65 14.19
N ARG A 93 9.61 -19.45 15.17
CA ARG A 93 9.99 -18.78 16.43
C ARG A 93 9.30 -19.41 17.63
N GLU A 94 10.06 -20.24 18.34
CA GLU A 94 9.83 -20.62 19.72
C GLU A 94 9.52 -19.40 20.59
N LYS A 95 8.60 -19.60 21.54
CA LYS A 95 8.11 -18.62 22.49
C LYS A 95 9.23 -18.18 23.43
N LYS A 96 9.61 -16.90 23.39
CA LYS A 96 10.23 -16.21 24.54
C LYS A 96 9.21 -15.23 25.11
N PRO A 97 9.00 -15.18 26.44
CA PRO A 97 8.02 -14.31 27.07
C PRO A 97 8.42 -12.84 26.86
N GLY A 98 7.62 -12.12 26.07
CA GLY A 98 7.85 -10.72 25.73
C GLY A 98 7.30 -9.80 26.83
N HIS A 99 8.17 -8.91 27.32
CA HIS A 99 7.81 -7.82 28.20
C HIS A 99 6.72 -6.95 27.58
N ILE A 100 5.68 -6.68 28.37
CA ILE A 100 4.62 -5.72 28.05
C ILE A 100 5.23 -4.32 28.22
N ALA A 101 5.36 -3.56 27.13
CA ALA A 101 5.76 -2.17 27.21
C ALA A 101 4.55 -1.36 27.72
N THR A 102 4.60 -0.96 28.99
CA THR A 102 3.69 0.02 29.57
C THR A 102 3.98 1.36 28.91
N ILE A 103 2.98 1.97 28.29
CA ILE A 103 3.04 3.37 27.85
C ILE A 103 2.53 4.19 29.02
N ASP A 104 3.45 4.84 29.74
CA ASP A 104 3.07 5.87 30.71
C ASP A 104 2.64 7.12 29.94
N VAL A 105 1.45 7.62 30.29
CA VAL A 105 0.93 8.90 29.82
C VAL A 105 1.00 9.83 31.03
N GLU A 106 1.90 10.81 30.98
CA GLU A 106 1.89 11.99 31.85
C GLU A 106 0.73 12.93 31.51
#